data_AF-A0A6C0TWG2-F1
#
_entry.id   AF-A0A6C0TWG2-F1
#
_cell.length_a   1.000
_cell.length_b   1.000
_cell.length_c   1.000
_cell.angle_alpha   90.00
_cell.angle_beta   90.00
_cell.angle_gamma   90.00
#
_symmetry.space_group_name_H-M   'P 1'
#
loop_
_entity.id
_entity.type
_entity.pdbx_description
1 polymer ?
#
loop_
_entity_poly.entity_id
_entity_poly.type
_entity_poly.pdbx_seq_one_letter_code
_entity_poly.pdbx_strand_id
1 'polypeptide(L)'
;MTSETQVLHWHVIGELADFIEGQPVRRVIDGHEIAIFRVDDNLYALGDRCTHGDASLSEGWVEDGCVECPLHQAKFNLATGAVERRPAKVPVRAYPIRSEGDVVSVGI
;
A
#
# COMPACT_ATOMS: atom_id res chain seq x y z
N MET A 1 16.23 -8.25 -26.28
CA MET A 1 15.08 -7.55 -25.67
C MET A 1 15.65 -6.86 -24.45
N THR A 2 16.15 -5.64 -24.63
CA THR A 2 16.78 -4.87 -23.56
C THR A 2 15.72 -4.52 -22.54
N SER A 3 15.84 -5.09 -21.35
CA SER A 3 15.05 -4.72 -20.19
C SER A 3 15.30 -3.23 -19.92
N GLU A 4 14.34 -2.38 -20.26
CA GLU A 4 14.32 -1.01 -19.73
C GLU A 4 14.25 -1.14 -18.22
N THR A 5 15.33 -0.77 -17.54
CA THR A 5 15.29 -0.58 -16.10
C THR A 5 14.39 0.62 -15.89
N GLN A 6 13.14 0.39 -15.49
CA GLN A 6 12.26 1.48 -15.10
C GLN A 6 12.95 2.26 -13.98
N VAL A 7 13.19 3.54 -14.22
CA VAL A 7 13.78 4.43 -13.22
C VAL A 7 12.72 4.66 -12.16
N LEU A 8 12.95 4.10 -10.97
CA LEU A 8 12.10 4.31 -9.81
C LEU A 8 12.29 5.75 -9.32
N HIS A 9 11.23 6.55 -9.32
CA HIS A 9 11.29 7.91 -8.77
C HIS A 9 10.76 7.90 -7.34
N TRP A 10 11.55 8.41 -6.41
CA TRP A 10 11.19 8.49 -5.00
C TRP A 10 10.48 9.81 -4.70
N HIS A 11 9.27 9.72 -4.16
CA HIS A 11 8.48 10.86 -3.75
C HIS A 11 8.37 10.87 -2.23
N VAL A 12 8.75 11.99 -1.59
CA VAL A 12 8.55 12.19 -0.15
C VAL A 12 7.06 12.34 0.11
N ILE A 13 6.53 11.58 1.08
CA ILE A 13 5.09 11.52 1.40
C ILE A 13 4.73 12.01 2.80
N GLY A 14 5.74 12.38 3.60
CA GLY A 14 5.58 12.87 4.96
C GLY A 14 6.73 12.43 5.87
N GLU A 15 6.54 12.65 7.16
CA GLU A 15 7.41 12.16 8.21
C GLU A 15 6.90 10.82 8.77
N LEU A 16 7.76 10.01 9.39
CA LEU A 16 7.38 8.72 9.97
C LEU A 16 6.24 8.84 10.99
N ALA A 17 6.17 9.97 11.69
CA ALA A 17 5.10 10.29 12.65
C ALA A 17 3.72 10.46 12.01
N ASP A 18 3.64 10.74 10.70
CA ASP A 18 2.38 10.85 9.97
C ASP A 18 1.73 9.48 9.71
N PHE A 19 2.50 8.40 9.86
CA PHE A 19 2.05 7.02 9.60
C PHE A 19 1.93 6.28 10.92
N ILE A 20 0.72 6.29 11.47
CA ILE A 20 0.40 5.69 12.76
C ILE A 20 -0.13 4.27 12.53
N GLU A 21 0.35 3.31 13.33
CA GLU A 21 -0.15 1.95 13.29
C GLU A 21 -1.67 1.90 13.55
N GLY A 22 -2.37 1.09 12.77
CA GLY A 22 -3.84 1.00 12.81
C GLY A 22 -4.58 2.20 12.21
N GLN A 23 -3.86 3.20 11.66
CA GLN A 23 -4.45 4.33 10.93
C GLN A 23 -3.87 4.39 9.51
N PRO A 24 -4.35 3.54 8.58
CA PRO A 24 -3.87 3.59 7.21
C PRO A 24 -4.18 4.92 6.56
N VAL A 25 -3.32 5.35 5.65
CA VAL A 25 -3.42 6.68 5.04
C VAL A 25 -3.39 6.57 3.53
N ARG A 26 -4.32 7.26 2.86
CA ARG A 26 -4.30 7.42 1.41
C ARG A 26 -3.37 8.58 0.98
N ARG A 27 -2.58 8.34 -0.06
CA ARG A 27 -1.80 9.35 -0.78
C ARG A 27 -2.07 9.25 -2.28
N VAL A 28 -1.99 10.38 -2.97
CA VAL A 28 -2.04 10.44 -4.44
C VAL A 28 -0.71 10.98 -4.94
N ILE A 29 0.05 10.17 -5.67
CA ILE A 29 1.40 10.47 -6.14
C ILE A 29 1.44 10.20 -7.64
N ASP A 30 1.72 11.20 -8.45
CA ASP A 30 1.75 11.09 -9.93
C ASP A 30 0.51 10.38 -10.52
N GLY A 31 -0.66 10.62 -9.92
CA GLY A 31 -1.94 10.02 -10.33
C GLY A 31 -2.20 8.60 -9.79
N HIS A 32 -1.28 8.02 -9.02
CA HIS A 32 -1.46 6.75 -8.33
C HIS A 32 -2.08 6.96 -6.95
N GLU A 33 -3.23 6.32 -6.69
CA GLU A 33 -3.85 6.26 -5.37
C GLU A 33 -3.22 5.11 -4.57
N ILE A 34 -2.59 5.43 -3.44
CA ILE A 34 -1.76 4.50 -2.67
C ILE A 34 -2.20 4.53 -1.20
N ALA A 35 -2.50 3.35 -0.66
CA ALA A 35 -2.74 3.12 0.75
C ALA A 35 -1.40 2.80 1.44
N ILE A 36 -1.09 3.55 2.49
CA ILE A 36 0.08 3.36 3.32
C ILE A 36 -0.36 2.72 4.63
N PHE A 37 0.31 1.64 5.01
CA PHE A 37 0.07 0.90 6.24
C PHE A 37 1.33 0.87 7.08
N ARG A 38 1.15 0.91 8.40
CA ARG A 38 2.22 0.66 9.37
C ARG A 38 1.83 -0.51 10.25
N VAL A 39 2.76 -1.44 10.41
CA VAL A 39 2.69 -2.57 11.35
C VAL A 39 4.03 -2.66 12.05
N ASP A 40 4.04 -2.48 13.36
CA ASP A 40 5.25 -2.27 14.15
C ASP A 40 6.13 -1.15 13.55
N ASP A 41 7.39 -1.47 13.22
CA ASP A 41 8.37 -0.57 12.61
C ASP A 41 8.38 -0.63 11.07
N ASN A 42 7.49 -1.42 10.46
CA ASN A 42 7.46 -1.61 9.01
C ASN A 42 6.39 -0.74 8.35
N LEU A 43 6.75 -0.17 7.20
CA LEU A 43 5.84 0.53 6.31
C LEU A 43 5.56 -0.32 5.07
N TYR A 44 4.31 -0.25 4.60
CA TYR A 44 3.85 -0.92 3.40
C TYR A 44 3.05 0.06 2.54
N ALA A 45 3.17 -0.06 1.22
CA ALA A 45 2.45 0.77 0.28
C ALA A 45 1.77 -0.10 -0.77
N LEU A 46 0.44 -0.09 -0.82
CA LEU A 46 -0.34 -0.82 -1.81
C LEU A 46 -1.19 0.15 -2.63
N GLY A 47 -1.59 -0.25 -3.84
CA GLY A 47 -2.64 0.46 -4.57
C GLY A 47 -3.90 0.54 -3.71
N ASP A 48 -4.45 1.75 -3.57
CA ASP A 48 -5.53 1.99 -2.61
C ASP A 48 -6.86 1.38 -3.04
N ARG A 49 -7.14 1.27 -4.34
CA ARG A 49 -8.41 0.71 -4.79
C ARG A 49 -8.38 -0.81 -4.78
N CYS A 50 -9.34 -1.41 -4.08
CA CYS A 50 -9.58 -2.85 -4.10
C CYS A 50 -9.79 -3.34 -5.54
N THR A 51 -9.09 -4.41 -5.94
CA THR A 51 -9.24 -4.98 -7.30
C THR A 51 -10.57 -5.72 -7.53
N HIS A 52 -11.35 -5.96 -6.47
CA HIS A 52 -12.67 -6.57 -6.58
C HIS A 52 -13.78 -5.56 -6.89
N GLY A 53 -13.66 -4.32 -6.39
CA GLY A 53 -14.69 -3.29 -6.50
C GLY A 53 -14.21 -1.95 -5.96
N ASP A 54 -15.03 -0.91 -6.12
CA ASP A 54 -14.65 0.47 -5.84
C ASP A 54 -14.67 0.79 -4.33
N ALA A 55 -13.68 0.28 -3.61
CA ALA A 55 -13.47 0.50 -2.17
C ALA A 55 -12.00 0.83 -1.90
N SER A 56 -11.77 1.78 -0.99
CA SER A 56 -10.44 2.18 -0.53
C SER A 56 -9.91 1.16 0.49
N LEU A 57 -8.68 0.70 0.29
CA LEU A 57 -7.97 -0.18 1.23
C LEU A 57 -7.40 0.61 2.41
N SER A 58 -7.17 1.92 2.26
CA SER A 58 -6.84 2.78 3.40
C SER A 58 -7.99 2.90 4.42
N GLU A 59 -9.22 2.59 4.01
CA GLU A 59 -10.38 2.47 4.90
C GLU A 59 -10.58 1.03 5.42
N GLY A 60 -9.65 0.12 5.11
CA GLY A 60 -9.68 -1.28 5.50
C GLY A 60 -9.11 -1.57 6.88
N TRP A 61 -9.11 -2.86 7.24
CA TRP A 61 -8.60 -3.33 8.53
C TRP A 61 -7.34 -4.16 8.37
N VAL A 62 -6.30 -3.88 9.15
CA VAL A 62 -5.04 -4.64 9.11
C VAL A 62 -5.05 -5.75 10.15
N GLU A 63 -4.81 -6.99 9.69
CA GLU A 63 -4.72 -8.18 10.53
C GLU A 63 -3.93 -9.27 9.80
N ASP A 64 -3.10 -10.02 10.55
CA ASP A 64 -2.31 -11.15 10.04
C ASP A 64 -1.45 -10.80 8.80
N GLY A 65 -0.83 -9.62 8.81
CA GLY A 65 0.00 -9.15 7.70
C GLY A 65 -0.79 -8.82 6.42
N CYS A 66 -2.11 -8.68 6.51
CA CYS A 66 -2.99 -8.36 5.40
C CYS A 66 -3.83 -7.12 5.70
N VAL A 67 -4.25 -6.40 4.64
CA VAL A 67 -5.39 -5.49 4.70
C VAL A 67 -6.65 -6.20 4.23
N GLU A 68 -7.70 -6.17 5.04
CA GLU A 68 -9.07 -6.57 4.72
C GLU A 68 -9.84 -5.39 4.13
N CYS A 69 -10.33 -5.56 2.91
CA CYS A 69 -11.19 -4.59 2.23
C CYS A 69 -12.49 -4.37 3.01
N PRO A 70 -12.91 -3.12 3.29
CA PRO A 70 -14.05 -2.82 4.15
C PRO A 70 -15.41 -3.23 3.55
N LEU A 71 -15.48 -3.45 2.23
CA LEU A 71 -16.75 -3.71 1.55
C LEU A 71 -17.14 -5.21 1.54
N HIS A 72 -16.26 -6.06 1.00
CA HIS A 72 -16.53 -7.49 0.82
C HIS A 72 -15.43 -8.39 1.40
N GLN A 73 -14.57 -7.84 2.25
CA GLN A 73 -13.64 -8.58 3.10
C GLN A 73 -12.58 -9.40 2.33
N ALA A 74 -12.27 -9.03 1.08
CA ALA A 74 -11.08 -9.54 0.41
C ALA A 74 -9.84 -9.17 1.22
N LYS A 75 -8.88 -10.08 1.39
CA LYS A 75 -7.60 -9.80 2.06
C LYS A 75 -6.48 -9.70 1.04
N PHE A 76 -5.63 -8.70 1.21
CA PHE A 76 -4.41 -8.49 0.44
C PHE A 76 -3.21 -8.48 1.36
N ASN A 77 -2.18 -9.25 1.02
CA ASN A 77 -0.91 -9.29 1.73
C ASN A 77 -0.22 -7.91 1.67
N LEU A 78 0.17 -7.34 2.81
CA LEU A 78 0.76 -6.00 2.87
C LEU A 78 2.12 -5.90 2.17
N ALA A 79 2.92 -6.95 2.21
CA ALA A 79 4.27 -6.94 1.63
C ALA A 79 4.27 -7.11 0.10
N THR A 80 3.28 -7.82 -0.44
CA THR A 80 3.28 -8.24 -1.86
C THR A 80 2.08 -7.77 -2.67
N GLY A 81 1.01 -7.35 -2.01
CA GLY A 81 -0.29 -7.06 -2.63
C GLY A 81 -1.06 -8.31 -3.10
N ALA A 82 -0.53 -9.51 -2.85
CA ALA A 82 -1.15 -10.78 -3.23
C ALA A 82 -2.53 -10.95 -2.60
N VAL A 83 -3.46 -11.58 -3.32
CA VAL A 83 -4.77 -11.91 -2.77
C VAL A 83 -4.63 -13.11 -1.84
N GLU A 84 -4.90 -12.91 -0.56
CA GLU A 84 -4.92 -13.96 0.46
C GLU A 84 -6.34 -14.45 0.74
N ARG A 85 -7.35 -13.63 0.43
CA ARG A 85 -8.76 -14.02 0.56
C ARG A 85 -9.63 -13.43 -0.52
N ARG A 86 -10.49 -14.28 -1.08
CA ARG A 86 -11.58 -13.93 -2.00
C ARG A 86 -12.56 -12.93 -1.33
N PRO A 87 -13.31 -12.13 -2.10
CA PRO A 87 -13.67 -12.30 -3.51
C PRO A 87 -12.72 -11.68 -4.54
N ALA A 88 -11.69 -10.93 -4.13
CA ALA A 88 -10.66 -10.48 -5.06
C ALA A 88 -10.01 -11.66 -5.78
N LYS A 89 -9.58 -11.43 -7.02
CA LYS A 89 -8.92 -12.43 -7.87
C LYS A 89 -7.58 -11.95 -8.43
N VAL A 90 -7.31 -10.66 -8.33
CA VAL A 90 -6.15 -9.98 -8.90
C VAL A 90 -5.44 -9.26 -7.76
N PRO A 91 -4.11 -9.33 -7.64
CA PRO A 91 -3.37 -8.60 -6.62
C PRO A 91 -3.50 -7.09 -6.80
N VAL A 92 -3.42 -6.34 -5.71
CA VAL A 92 -3.11 -4.90 -5.80
C VAL A 92 -1.62 -4.72 -6.06
N ARG A 93 -1.24 -3.58 -6.65
CA ARG A 93 0.18 -3.24 -6.81
C ARG A 93 0.79 -2.97 -5.44
N ALA A 94 1.94 -3.57 -5.15
CA ALA A 94 2.83 -3.13 -4.07
C ALA A 94 3.83 -2.12 -4.61
N TYR A 95 4.05 -1.03 -3.87
CA TYR A 95 5.00 0.02 -4.20
C TYR A 95 6.20 -0.05 -3.25
N PRO A 96 7.44 0.16 -3.72
CA PRO A 96 8.57 0.36 -2.84
C PRO A 96 8.31 1.53 -1.89
N ILE A 97 8.56 1.33 -0.61
CA ILE A 97 8.46 2.36 0.43
C ILE A 97 9.69 2.26 1.32
N ARG A 98 10.17 3.41 1.80
CA ARG A 98 11.32 3.48 2.72
C ARG A 98 11.18 4.64 3.68
N SER A 99 11.85 4.51 4.82
CA SER A 99 12.12 5.58 5.77
C SER A 99 13.63 5.82 5.85
N GLU A 100 14.07 7.05 5.63
CA GLU A 100 15.45 7.49 5.82
C GLU A 100 15.48 8.53 6.96
N GLY A 101 15.75 8.05 8.18
CA GLY A 101 15.46 8.83 9.39
C GLY A 101 13.95 9.00 9.54
N ASP A 102 13.51 10.24 9.77
CA ASP A 102 12.08 10.55 9.87
C ASP A 102 11.42 10.76 8.51
N VAL A 103 12.16 10.83 7.40
CA VAL A 103 11.58 11.08 6.07
C VAL A 103 11.08 9.79 5.44
N VAL A 104 9.80 9.75 5.05
CA VAL A 104 9.19 8.61 4.35
C VAL A 104 8.99 8.92 2.88
N SER A 105 9.38 7.98 2.02
CA SER A 105 9.25 8.09 0.57
C SER A 105 8.70 6.83 -0.08
N VAL A 106 7.91 7.01 -1.15
CA VAL A 106 7.38 5.93 -2.00
C VAL A 106 8.00 6.01 -3.39
N GLY A 107 8.39 4.85 -3.92
CA GLY A 107 8.90 4.70 -5.27
C GLY A 107 7.77 4.44 -6.26
N ILE A 108 7.69 5.24 -7.32
CA ILE A 108 6.74 5.09 -8.43
C ILE A 108 7.47 4.66 -9.71
#